data_AF-A0A538MUF2-F1
#
_entry.id   AF-A0A538MUF2-F1
#
_cell.length_a   1.000
_cell.length_b   1.000
_cell.length_c   1.000
_cell.angle_alpha   90.00
_cell.angle_beta   90.00
_cell.angle_gamma   90.00
#
_symmetry.space_group_name_H-M   'P 1'
#
loop_
_entity.id
_entity.type
_entity.pdbx_description
1 polymer ?
#
loop_
_entity_poly.entity_id
_entity_poly.type
_entity_poly.pdbx_seq_one_letter_code
_entity_poly.pdbx_strand_id
1 'polypeptide(L)'
;MTQKLAERSSIRAFRAGPYVLIIAEGKLPSPGHEVDIVQSRLRIYPPQYDLVARSLPGVYPQVVTPYLYGETVRFPADQPVVTVHHAEGSDQVEIKDSGAELSAYLQAVSGGTAGQADEATGFSKNLSFDEAFASALESLPATTTKTADAMDRVQVVEIGGLFGGIAGFHDMYVRIRRTSDT
;
A
#
# COMPACT_ATOMS: atom_id res chain seq x y z
N MET A 1 -17.16 9.13 12.55
CA MET A 1 -15.93 8.50 13.07
C MET A 1 -14.85 9.57 13.15
N THR A 2 -14.11 9.64 14.24
CA THR A 2 -13.05 10.64 14.43
C THR A 2 -11.72 10.02 14.00
N GLN A 3 -11.04 10.65 13.05
CA GLN A 3 -9.71 10.26 12.61
C GLN A 3 -8.69 11.23 13.20
N LYS A 4 -7.59 10.70 13.74
CA LYS A 4 -6.47 11.49 14.26
C LYS A 4 -5.16 10.86 13.80
N LEU A 5 -4.07 11.62 13.83
CA LEU A 5 -2.75 11.05 13.64
C LEU A 5 -2.43 10.07 14.78
N ALA A 6 -1.81 8.92 14.46
CA ALA A 6 -1.45 7.92 15.45
C ALA A 6 -0.04 8.17 16.01
N GLU A 7 0.21 7.71 17.24
CA GLU A 7 1.55 7.63 17.81
C GLU A 7 2.31 6.46 17.18
N ARG A 8 3.63 6.58 17.08
CA ARG A 8 4.52 5.53 16.53
C ARG A 8 5.72 5.31 17.43
N SER A 9 6.19 4.07 17.51
CA SER A 9 7.50 3.71 18.04
C SER A 9 8.55 3.58 16.94
N SER A 10 8.17 3.09 15.76
CA SER A 10 9.07 2.96 14.62
C SER A 10 8.32 3.04 13.29
N ILE A 11 8.99 3.53 12.25
CA ILE A 11 8.52 3.45 10.86
C ILE A 11 9.68 2.95 10.00
N ARG A 12 9.40 1.99 9.12
CA ARG A 12 10.36 1.39 8.18
C ARG A 12 9.75 1.41 6.78
N ALA A 13 10.58 1.58 5.75
CA ALA A 13 10.15 1.59 4.36
C ALA A 13 11.02 0.66 3.52
N PHE A 14 10.40 -0.15 2.67
CA PHE A 14 11.08 -1.12 1.81
C PHE A 14 10.63 -0.99 0.35
N ARG A 15 11.60 -0.95 -0.58
CA ARG A 15 11.36 -0.86 -2.02
C ARG A 15 11.03 -2.23 -2.61
N ALA A 16 9.99 -2.28 -3.43
CA ALA A 16 9.62 -3.42 -4.26
C ALA A 16 9.17 -2.92 -5.64
N GLY A 17 10.10 -2.85 -6.59
CA GLY A 17 9.82 -2.30 -7.92
C GLY A 17 9.22 -0.88 -7.85
N PRO A 18 8.04 -0.62 -8.43
CA PRO A 18 7.39 0.69 -8.38
C PRO A 18 6.62 0.96 -7.07
N TYR A 19 6.68 0.06 -6.09
CA TYR A 19 5.99 0.16 -4.82
C TYR A 19 6.97 0.33 -3.65
N VAL A 20 6.47 0.95 -2.60
CA VAL A 20 7.11 1.00 -1.28
C VAL A 20 6.14 0.38 -0.28
N LEU A 21 6.66 -0.54 0.50
CA LEU A 21 5.99 -1.02 1.70
C LEU A 21 6.39 -0.12 2.87
N ILE A 22 5.43 0.57 3.46
CA ILE A 22 5.59 1.35 4.69
C ILE A 22 5.09 0.51 5.86
N ILE A 23 5.93 0.29 6.87
CA ILE A 23 5.60 -0.44 8.09
C ILE A 23 5.69 0.50 9.27
N ALA A 24 4.62 0.61 10.04
CA ALA A 24 4.58 1.39 11.28
C ALA A 24 4.30 0.48 12.47
N GLU A 25 4.99 0.75 13.57
CA GLU A 25 4.77 0.14 14.88
C GLU A 25 4.44 1.23 15.87
N GLY A 26 3.66 0.89 16.89
CA GLY A 26 3.36 1.83 17.97
C GLY A 26 2.37 1.26 18.97
N LYS A 27 1.67 2.17 19.64
CA LYS A 27 0.69 1.85 20.67
C LYS A 27 -0.59 2.63 20.41
N LEU A 28 -1.70 1.95 20.60
CA LEU A 28 -3.03 2.54 20.62
C LEU A 28 -3.51 2.69 22.06
N PRO A 29 -4.31 3.71 22.37
CA PRO A 29 -4.87 3.90 23.71
C PRO A 29 -5.81 2.76 24.13
N SER A 30 -6.42 2.08 23.16
CA SER A 30 -7.32 0.93 23.36
C SER A 30 -7.39 0.08 22.10
N PRO A 31 -7.87 -1.18 22.16
CA PRO A 31 -8.16 -1.99 20.98
C PRO A 31 -9.39 -1.47 20.20
N GLY A 32 -10.07 -0.43 20.69
CA GLY A 32 -11.15 0.26 19.98
C GLY A 32 -10.67 1.24 18.92
N HIS A 33 -9.46 1.04 18.40
CA HIS A 33 -8.86 1.85 17.37
C HIS A 33 -8.28 0.96 16.29
N GLU A 34 -8.37 1.42 15.06
CA GLU A 34 -7.73 0.83 13.90
C GLU A 34 -6.68 1.80 13.36
N VAL A 35 -5.52 1.29 12.96
CA VAL A 35 -4.45 2.08 12.34
C VAL A 35 -4.58 1.99 10.82
N ASP A 36 -4.30 3.10 10.16
CA ASP A 36 -4.21 3.18 8.71
C ASP A 36 -3.05 4.07 8.28
N ILE A 37 -2.55 3.87 7.06
CA ILE A 37 -1.57 4.74 6.41
C ILE A 37 -2.22 5.23 5.12
N VAL A 38 -2.58 6.50 5.09
CA VAL A 38 -3.32 7.08 3.96
C VAL A 38 -2.44 8.11 3.26
N GLN A 39 -2.56 8.22 1.94
CA GLN A 39 -1.87 9.29 1.23
C GLN A 39 -2.40 10.65 1.70
N SER A 40 -1.48 11.55 2.04
CA SER A 40 -1.81 12.92 2.43
C SER A 40 -2.55 13.62 1.29
N ARG A 41 -3.59 14.38 1.65
CA ARG A 41 -4.41 15.12 0.66
C ARG A 41 -3.66 16.30 0.05
N LEU A 42 -2.51 16.65 0.61
CA LEU A 42 -1.62 17.67 0.05
C LEU A 42 -1.07 17.15 -1.28
N ARG A 43 -1.35 17.87 -2.37
CA ARG A 43 -0.83 17.56 -3.70
C ARG A 43 0.61 18.05 -3.84
N ILE A 44 1.52 17.35 -3.18
CA ILE A 44 2.95 17.62 -3.17
C ILE A 44 3.72 16.44 -3.75
N TYR A 45 4.87 16.73 -4.35
CA TYR A 45 5.77 15.72 -4.91
C TYR A 45 7.09 15.71 -4.11
N PRO A 46 7.58 14.53 -3.67
CA PRO A 46 6.92 13.23 -3.77
C PRO A 46 5.67 13.14 -2.88
N PRO A 47 4.78 12.15 -3.11
CA PRO A 47 3.64 11.90 -2.23
C PRO A 47 4.09 11.74 -0.77
N GLN A 48 3.27 12.20 0.16
CA GLN A 48 3.49 12.01 1.59
C GLN A 48 2.31 11.24 2.17
N TYR A 49 2.50 10.62 3.34
CA TYR A 49 1.51 9.74 3.96
C TYR A 49 1.22 10.17 5.38
N ASP A 50 -0.02 9.96 5.82
CA ASP A 50 -0.47 10.21 7.17
C ASP A 50 -0.73 8.86 7.86
N LEU A 51 -0.03 8.61 8.96
CA LEU A 51 -0.30 7.50 9.86
C LEU A 51 -1.43 7.91 10.81
N VAL A 52 -2.57 7.23 10.70
CA VAL A 52 -3.80 7.64 11.37
C VAL A 52 -4.37 6.52 12.23
N ALA A 53 -5.07 6.91 13.30
CA ALA A 53 -5.87 6.04 14.13
C ALA A 53 -7.34 6.45 14.03
N ARG A 54 -8.22 5.48 13.73
CA ARG A 54 -9.66 5.65 13.64
C ARG A 54 -10.33 4.93 14.80
N SER A 55 -11.17 5.65 15.57
CA SER A 55 -11.95 5.01 16.63
C SER A 55 -13.05 4.14 16.04
N LEU A 56 -13.12 2.89 16.50
CA LEU A 56 -14.15 1.93 16.15
C LEU A 56 -15.40 2.14 17.02
N PRO A 57 -16.60 1.90 16.50
CA PRO A 57 -17.83 1.97 17.29
C PRO A 57 -17.89 0.82 18.29
N GLY A 58 -18.15 1.11 19.57
CA GLY A 58 -18.31 0.09 20.60
C GLY A 58 -17.73 0.50 21.95
N VAL A 59 -17.83 -0.40 22.91
CA VAL A 59 -17.20 -0.26 24.23
C VAL A 59 -15.99 -1.18 24.27
N TYR A 60 -14.81 -0.60 24.47
CA TYR A 60 -13.54 -1.31 24.47
C TYR A 60 -12.82 -1.11 25.80
N PRO A 61 -12.06 -2.12 26.27
CA PRO A 61 -11.24 -1.98 27.46
C PRO A 61 -10.22 -0.84 27.26
N GLN A 62 -10.00 -0.04 28.31
CA GLN A 62 -9.04 1.07 28.27
C GLN A 62 -7.62 0.55 28.57
N VAL A 63 -7.13 -0.32 27.70
CA VAL A 63 -5.80 -0.95 27.81
C VAL A 63 -4.97 -0.61 26.58
N VAL A 64 -3.76 -0.11 26.83
CA VAL A 64 -2.81 0.21 25.77
C VAL A 64 -2.50 -1.04 24.96
N THR A 65 -2.72 -0.98 23.65
CA THR A 65 -2.59 -2.12 22.74
C THR A 65 -1.49 -1.83 21.73
N PRO A 66 -0.43 -2.65 21.64
CA PRO A 66 0.59 -2.47 20.61
C PRO A 66 -0.01 -2.77 19.24
N TYR A 67 0.45 -2.07 18.22
CA TYR A 67 0.10 -2.36 16.84
C TYR A 67 1.37 -2.48 15.99
N LEU A 68 1.21 -3.22 14.90
CA LEU A 68 2.18 -3.33 13.82
C LEU A 68 1.35 -3.37 12.53
N TYR A 69 1.57 -2.40 11.64
CA TYR A 69 0.74 -2.15 10.47
C TYR A 69 1.63 -1.93 9.24
N GLY A 70 1.29 -2.57 8.12
CA GLY A 70 1.97 -2.41 6.84
C GLY A 70 1.03 -1.89 5.76
N GLU A 71 1.50 -0.99 4.90
CA GLU A 71 0.76 -0.47 3.74
C GLU A 71 1.65 -0.48 2.50
N THR A 72 1.14 -1.02 1.40
CA THR A 72 1.81 -1.02 0.10
C THR A 72 1.31 0.14 -0.73
N VAL A 73 2.21 1.06 -1.05
CA VAL A 73 1.90 2.27 -1.80
C VAL A 73 2.73 2.36 -3.06
N ARG A 74 2.15 2.91 -4.12
CA ARG A 74 2.93 3.28 -5.30
C ARG A 74 3.79 4.48 -4.97
N PHE A 75 5.07 4.44 -5.34
CA PHE A 75 5.99 5.52 -4.99
C PHE A 75 7.05 5.72 -6.08
N PRO A 76 7.41 6.95 -6.44
CA PRO A 76 8.41 7.21 -7.47
C PRO A 76 9.73 6.48 -7.19
N ALA A 77 10.31 5.90 -8.24
CA ALA A 77 11.50 5.04 -8.13
C ALA A 77 12.80 5.85 -7.90
N ASP A 78 12.80 7.13 -8.27
CA ASP A 78 13.90 8.09 -8.10
C ASP A 78 14.01 8.64 -6.68
N GLN A 79 13.05 8.35 -5.81
CA GLN A 79 12.96 8.94 -4.47
C GLN A 79 13.49 7.96 -3.42
N PRO A 80 14.56 8.30 -2.67
CA PRO A 80 15.14 7.42 -1.67
C PRO A 80 14.48 7.52 -0.29
N VAL A 81 13.54 8.47 -0.11
CA VAL A 81 12.93 8.78 1.18
C VAL A 81 11.42 8.94 1.01
N VAL A 82 10.65 8.42 1.96
CA VAL A 82 9.21 8.66 2.09
C VAL A 82 8.94 9.46 3.37
N THR A 83 8.03 10.44 3.30
CA THR A 83 7.61 11.21 4.47
C THR A 83 6.30 10.67 5.03
N VAL A 84 6.29 10.39 6.34
CA VAL A 84 5.11 9.92 7.06
C VAL A 84 4.81 10.84 8.24
N HIS A 85 3.63 11.46 8.24
CA HIS A 85 3.11 12.30 9.31
C HIS A 85 2.45 11.44 10.39
N HIS A 86 2.70 11.76 11.65
CA HIS A 86 2.20 11.05 12.83
C HIS A 86 1.93 12.03 13.97
N ALA A 87 1.42 11.57 15.12
CA ALA A 87 0.95 12.44 16.20
C ALA A 87 2.03 13.42 16.71
N GLU A 88 3.29 12.98 16.75
CA GLU A 88 4.43 13.79 17.22
C GLU A 88 5.10 14.68 16.14
N GLY A 89 4.66 14.62 14.87
CA GLY A 89 5.29 15.37 13.78
C GLY A 89 5.38 14.56 12.49
N SER A 90 6.54 14.54 11.86
CA SER A 90 6.77 13.82 10.61
C SER A 90 8.14 13.16 10.57
N ASP A 91 8.19 11.94 10.05
CA ASP A 91 9.43 11.23 9.80
C ASP A 91 9.80 11.27 8.33
N GLN A 92 11.09 11.50 8.06
CA GLN A 92 11.72 11.21 6.78
C GLN A 92 12.35 9.81 6.85
N VAL A 93 11.67 8.83 6.26
CA VAL A 93 12.04 7.42 6.34
C VAL A 93 12.81 7.02 5.08
N GLU A 94 14.06 6.61 5.25
CA GLU A 94 14.86 6.04 4.18
C GLU A 94 14.22 4.76 3.65
N ILE A 95 14.05 4.69 2.33
CA ILE A 95 13.52 3.52 1.63
C ILE A 95 14.67 2.57 1.38
N LYS A 96 14.65 1.43 2.07
CA LYS A 96 15.69 0.39 1.95
C LYS A 96 15.28 -0.64 0.90
N ASP A 97 16.26 -1.37 0.37
CA ASP A 97 15.95 -2.54 -0.43
C ASP A 97 15.27 -3.62 0.42
N SER A 98 14.32 -4.32 -0.19
CA SER A 98 13.62 -5.43 0.46
C SER A 98 14.56 -6.60 0.68
N GLY A 99 14.72 -7.02 1.94
CA GLY A 99 15.47 -8.22 2.30
C GLY A 99 14.72 -9.53 1.99
N ALA A 100 15.36 -10.67 2.27
CA ALA A 100 14.79 -12.01 2.02
C ALA A 100 13.42 -12.25 2.69
N GLU A 101 13.16 -11.56 3.82
CA GLU A 101 11.91 -11.62 4.57
C GLU A 101 10.70 -11.10 3.78
N LEU A 102 10.92 -10.28 2.74
CA LEU A 102 9.90 -9.73 1.87
C LEU A 102 9.88 -10.40 0.49
N SER A 103 10.54 -11.55 0.31
CA SER A 103 10.66 -12.24 -0.98
C SER A 103 9.30 -12.62 -1.61
N ALA A 104 8.35 -13.11 -0.81
CA ALA A 104 7.00 -13.43 -1.30
C ALA A 104 6.24 -12.17 -1.76
N TYR A 105 6.37 -11.07 -1.00
CA TYR A 105 5.84 -9.76 -1.39
C TYR A 105 6.50 -9.24 -2.67
N LEU A 106 7.83 -9.34 -2.76
CA LEU A 106 8.58 -8.99 -3.97
C LEU A 106 8.11 -9.81 -5.17
N GLN A 107 7.82 -11.10 -5.03
CA GLN A 107 7.28 -11.91 -6.12
C GLN A 107 5.88 -11.46 -6.54
N ALA A 108 4.97 -11.18 -5.60
CA ALA A 108 3.63 -10.69 -5.91
C ALA A 108 3.66 -9.34 -6.65
N VAL A 109 4.60 -8.47 -6.29
CA VAL A 109 4.79 -7.15 -6.90
C VAL A 109 5.58 -7.19 -8.21
N SER A 110 6.59 -8.06 -8.30
CA SER A 110 7.53 -8.15 -9.43
C SER A 110 7.18 -9.25 -10.43
N GLY A 111 6.11 -10.02 -10.20
CA GLY A 111 5.68 -11.15 -11.03
C GLY A 111 5.33 -10.80 -12.48
N GLY A 112 5.26 -9.51 -12.82
CA GLY A 112 5.40 -9.02 -14.18
C GLY A 112 6.88 -8.82 -14.50
N THR A 113 7.46 -9.70 -15.33
CA THR A 113 8.79 -9.48 -15.91
C THR A 113 8.90 -8.04 -16.42
N ALA A 114 9.94 -7.32 -16.00
CA ALA A 114 10.30 -6.00 -16.52
C ALA A 114 10.34 -6.05 -18.07
N GLY A 115 9.25 -5.61 -18.71
CA GLY A 115 9.08 -5.76 -20.16
C GLY A 115 7.64 -5.87 -20.66
N GLN A 116 6.66 -6.21 -19.80
CA GLN A 116 5.24 -6.10 -20.18
C GLN A 116 4.70 -4.73 -19.77
N ALA A 117 4.75 -3.77 -20.71
CA ALA A 117 4.47 -2.35 -20.50
C ALA A 117 3.05 -1.99 -20.04
N ASP A 118 2.16 -2.98 -19.85
CA ASP A 118 0.74 -2.80 -19.54
C ASP A 118 0.25 -3.74 -18.42
N GLU A 119 1.12 -4.10 -17.47
CA GLU A 119 0.73 -4.81 -16.25
C GLU A 119 0.71 -3.91 -15.00
N ALA A 120 -0.18 -4.26 -14.07
CA ALA A 120 -0.23 -3.65 -12.74
C ALA A 120 -0.72 -4.67 -11.70
N THR A 121 -0.32 -4.47 -10.45
CA THR A 121 -0.76 -5.27 -9.30
C THR A 121 -1.47 -4.35 -8.32
N GLY A 122 -2.67 -4.72 -7.90
CA GLY A 122 -3.41 -4.05 -6.83
C GLY A 122 -3.55 -4.94 -5.62
N PHE A 123 -3.79 -4.32 -4.46
CA PHE A 123 -3.85 -4.98 -3.16
C PHE A 123 -5.17 -4.66 -2.44
N SER A 124 -5.64 -5.59 -1.61
CA SER A 124 -6.79 -5.40 -0.71
C SER A 124 -6.51 -6.05 0.64
N LYS A 125 -6.69 -5.28 1.71
CA LYS A 125 -6.56 -5.75 3.10
C LYS A 125 -7.80 -6.49 3.61
N ASN A 126 -8.93 -6.29 2.94
CA ASN A 126 -10.19 -6.96 3.27
C ASN A 126 -10.33 -8.31 2.57
N LEU A 127 -9.27 -8.78 1.91
CA LEU A 127 -9.27 -9.97 1.05
C LEU A 127 -10.37 -9.90 -0.03
N SER A 128 -10.62 -8.70 -0.56
CA SER A 128 -11.63 -8.44 -1.57
C SER A 128 -11.02 -8.37 -2.97
N PHE A 129 -11.51 -9.25 -3.85
CA PHE A 129 -11.10 -9.24 -5.25
C PHE A 129 -11.43 -7.91 -5.94
N ASP A 130 -12.62 -7.37 -5.72
CA ASP A 130 -13.07 -6.14 -6.39
C ASP A 130 -12.22 -4.94 -6.00
N GLU A 131 -11.84 -4.84 -4.73
CA GLU A 131 -10.96 -3.79 -4.21
C GLU A 131 -9.55 -3.91 -4.79
N ALA A 132 -8.99 -5.12 -4.79
CA ALA A 132 -7.67 -5.37 -5.36
C ALA A 132 -7.65 -5.14 -6.88
N PHE A 133 -8.71 -5.49 -7.60
CA PHE A 133 -8.83 -5.26 -9.04
C PHE A 133 -8.95 -3.78 -9.38
N ALA A 134 -9.76 -3.02 -8.63
CA ALA A 134 -9.86 -1.57 -8.79
C ALA A 134 -8.52 -0.86 -8.51
N SER A 135 -7.84 -1.25 -7.43
CA SER A 135 -6.48 -0.78 -7.09
C SER A 135 -5.47 -1.07 -8.22
N ALA A 136 -5.57 -2.25 -8.85
CA ALA A 136 -4.72 -2.63 -9.96
C ALA A 136 -4.98 -1.77 -11.20
N LEU A 137 -6.26 -1.48 -11.51
CA LEU A 137 -6.65 -0.61 -12.63
C LEU A 137 -6.12 0.82 -12.47
N GLU A 138 -6.22 1.39 -11.27
CA GLU A 138 -5.66 2.71 -10.96
C GLU A 138 -4.12 2.74 -11.10
N SER A 139 -3.50 1.58 -10.88
CA SER A 139 -2.05 1.42 -10.97
C SER A 139 -1.54 1.21 -12.40
N LEU A 140 -2.42 1.01 -13.39
CA LEU A 140 -2.01 0.87 -14.79
C LEU A 140 -1.25 2.12 -15.28
N PRO A 141 -0.23 1.94 -16.14
CA PRO A 141 0.41 3.06 -16.81
C PRO A 141 -0.61 3.88 -17.62
N ALA A 142 -0.46 5.20 -17.61
CA ALA A 142 -1.31 6.07 -18.41
C ALA A 142 -1.04 5.82 -19.91
N THR A 143 -2.08 5.47 -20.67
CA THR A 143 -1.97 5.31 -22.13
C THR A 143 -1.87 6.69 -22.78
N THR A 144 -0.76 7.00 -23.44
CA THR A 144 -0.56 8.27 -24.18
C THR A 144 -1.41 8.36 -25.45
N THR A 145 -1.94 7.24 -25.93
CA THR A 145 -2.78 7.13 -27.14
C THR A 145 -4.14 6.51 -26.81
N LYS A 146 -4.98 7.23 -26.08
CA LYS A 146 -6.42 6.90 -26.03
C LYS A 146 -7.13 7.61 -27.19
N THR A 147 -7.39 6.90 -28.28
CA THR A 147 -8.50 7.27 -29.18
C THR A 147 -9.80 7.06 -28.42
N ALA A 148 -10.75 8.00 -28.54
CA ALA A 148 -11.98 8.01 -27.74
C ALA A 148 -12.82 6.73 -27.88
N ASP A 149 -12.66 6.00 -28.99
CA ASP A 149 -13.39 4.77 -29.32
C ASP A 149 -12.56 3.48 -29.11
N ALA A 150 -11.34 3.56 -28.59
CA ALA A 150 -10.51 2.38 -28.35
C ALA A 150 -11.05 1.56 -27.15
N MET A 151 -11.23 0.25 -27.37
CA MET A 151 -11.58 -0.69 -26.31
C MET A 151 -10.33 -1.38 -25.78
N ASP A 152 -10.04 -1.16 -24.50
CA ASP A 152 -8.98 -1.86 -23.79
C ASP A 152 -9.54 -3.12 -23.14
N ARG A 153 -8.96 -4.28 -23.48
CA ARG A 153 -9.24 -5.53 -22.77
C ARG A 153 -8.30 -5.64 -21.59
N VAL A 154 -8.86 -5.77 -20.39
CA VAL A 154 -8.11 -6.05 -19.16
C VAL A 154 -8.35 -7.49 -18.74
N GLN A 155 -7.27 -8.22 -18.45
CA GLN A 155 -7.33 -9.61 -17.99
C GLN A 155 -6.59 -9.75 -16.67
N VAL A 156 -7.15 -10.56 -15.76
CA VAL A 156 -6.44 -10.98 -14.56
C VAL A 156 -5.44 -12.06 -14.94
N VAL A 157 -4.16 -11.82 -14.62
CA VAL A 157 -3.05 -12.76 -14.88
C VAL A 157 -2.79 -13.62 -13.66
N GLU A 158 -2.96 -13.07 -12.46
CA GLU A 158 -2.68 -13.76 -11.21
C GLU A 158 -3.56 -13.22 -10.10
N ILE A 159 -3.99 -14.11 -9.22
CA ILE A 159 -4.66 -13.80 -7.97
C ILE A 159 -3.94 -14.58 -6.87
N GLY A 160 -3.64 -13.92 -5.77
CA GLY A 160 -3.06 -14.59 -4.61
C GLY A 160 -3.35 -13.85 -3.31
N GLY A 161 -2.89 -14.44 -2.22
CA GLY A 161 -2.95 -13.85 -0.90
C GLY A 161 -1.58 -13.92 -0.23
N LEU A 162 -1.21 -12.85 0.46
CA LEU A 162 -0.02 -12.72 1.28
C LEU A 162 -0.45 -12.81 2.74
N PHE A 163 -0.02 -13.87 3.41
CA PHE A 163 -0.35 -14.16 4.80
C PHE A 163 0.92 -14.29 5.64
N GLY A 164 1.05 -13.47 6.67
CA GLY A 164 2.18 -13.49 7.60
C GLY A 164 3.37 -12.62 7.15
N GLY A 165 4.54 -12.85 7.75
CA GLY A 165 5.74 -12.02 7.53
C GLY A 165 5.85 -10.81 8.45
N ILE A 166 6.69 -9.83 8.09
CA ILE A 166 6.83 -8.57 8.84
C ILE A 166 5.50 -7.81 8.74
N ALA A 167 4.91 -7.45 9.87
CA ALA A 167 3.64 -6.74 9.95
C ALA A 167 2.36 -7.52 9.74
N GLY A 168 2.41 -8.85 9.79
CA GLY A 168 1.21 -9.67 9.82
C GLY A 168 0.34 -9.46 8.59
N PHE A 169 0.97 -9.27 7.41
CA PHE A 169 0.28 -9.08 6.13
C PHE A 169 -0.86 -10.08 5.98
N HIS A 170 -2.00 -9.55 5.58
CA HIS A 170 -3.21 -10.31 5.28
C HIS A 170 -3.85 -9.63 4.08
N ASP A 171 -3.15 -9.70 2.95
CA ASP A 171 -3.47 -8.91 1.77
C ASP A 171 -3.75 -9.84 0.61
N MET A 172 -4.88 -9.63 -0.06
CA MET A 172 -5.13 -10.21 -1.38
C MET A 172 -4.45 -9.32 -2.42
N TYR A 173 -3.81 -9.93 -3.41
CA TYR A 173 -3.29 -9.22 -4.57
C TYR A 173 -3.93 -9.74 -5.85
N VAL A 174 -4.15 -8.82 -6.78
CA VAL A 174 -4.64 -9.10 -8.13
C VAL A 174 -3.72 -8.43 -9.12
N ARG A 175 -3.13 -9.22 -10.00
CA ARG A 175 -2.31 -8.73 -11.10
C ARG A 175 -3.10 -8.76 -12.39
N ILE A 176 -3.13 -7.63 -13.08
CA ILE A 176 -3.86 -7.44 -14.33
C ILE A 176 -2.91 -7.09 -15.47
N ARG A 177 -3.33 -7.42 -16.69
CA ARG A 177 -2.68 -7.01 -17.94
C ARG A 177 -3.71 -6.36 -18.83
N ARG A 178 -3.38 -5.19 -19.39
CA ARG A 178 -4.14 -4.55 -20.45
C ARG A 178 -3.61 -4.95 -21.82
N THR A 179 -4.52 -5.18 -22.75
CA THR A 179 -4.26 -5.37 -24.18
C THR A 179 -5.24 -4.50 -24.95
N SER A 180 -4.74 -3.56 -25.75
CA SER A 180 -5.59 -2.75 -26.63
C SER A 180 -5.83 -3.50 -27.93
N ASP A 181 -7.10 -3.61 -28.35
CA ASP A 181 -7.41 -4.06 -29.71
C ASP A 181 -6.99 -2.92 -30.67
N THR A 182 -6.07 -3.24 -31.59
CA THR A 182 -5.59 -2.30 -32.62
C THR A 182 -6.40 -2.45 -33.89
#